data_AF-J9FN46-F1
#
_entry.id   AF-J9FN46-F1
#
_cell.length_a   1.000
_cell.length_b   1.000
_cell.length_c   1.000
_cell.angle_alpha   90.00
_cell.angle_beta   90.00
_cell.angle_gamma   90.00
#
_symmetry.space_group_name_H-M   'P 1'
#
loop_
_entity.id
_entity.type
_entity.pdbx_description
1 polymer ?
#
loop_
_entity_poly.entity_id
_entity_poly.type
_entity_poly.pdbx_seq_one_letter_code
_entity_poly.pdbx_strand_id
1 'polypeptide(L)'
;MVAYCPNTRRIAFGGRNGTVVVHELRAAKAQTLQAHKGAVTAVAFSEDGKFLATYGAEEAKLSFWQTSQTFLGMGQSQLKCVKSHSAPGIFPVLSPSGTLQPFKARLVWISLKSVTLMLPNSKEFRFSF
;
A
#
# COMPACT_ATOMS: atom_id res chain seq x y z
N MET A 1 3.47 8.49 1.28
CA MET A 1 2.35 8.20 0.33
C MET A 1 1.02 8.27 1.08
N VAL A 2 -0.09 8.59 0.41
CA VAL A 2 -1.43 8.62 1.03
C VAL A 2 -2.48 7.95 0.15
N ALA A 3 -3.45 7.27 0.76
CA ALA A 3 -4.61 6.71 0.07
C ALA A 3 -5.88 6.88 0.91
N TYR A 4 -7.02 7.11 0.26
CA TYR A 4 -8.33 7.24 0.90
C TYR A 4 -9.30 6.19 0.36
N CYS A 5 -10.02 5.51 1.26
CA CYS A 5 -11.14 4.65 0.92
C CYS A 5 -12.45 5.35 1.37
N PRO A 6 -13.26 5.86 0.44
CA PRO A 6 -14.49 6.56 0.78
C PRO A 6 -15.54 5.65 1.43
N ASN A 7 -15.68 4.43 0.92
CA ASN A 7 -16.71 3.48 1.36
C ASN A 7 -16.55 3.11 2.85
N THR A 8 -15.31 2.85 3.28
CA THR A 8 -15.00 2.52 4.69
C THR A 8 -14.56 3.73 5.52
N ARG A 9 -14.44 4.91 4.90
CA ARG A 9 -13.91 6.15 5.50
C ARG A 9 -12.57 5.95 6.19
N ARG A 10 -11.63 5.32 5.48
CA ARG A 10 -10.28 5.05 5.97
C ARG A 10 -9.25 5.84 5.18
N ILE A 11 -8.24 6.36 5.85
CA ILE A 11 -7.05 6.99 5.23
C ILE A 11 -5.82 6.17 5.63
N ALA A 12 -4.95 5.88 4.67
CA ALA A 12 -3.66 5.24 4.92
C ALA A 12 -2.52 6.19 4.58
N PHE A 13 -1.53 6.27 5.46
CA PHE A 13 -0.32 7.08 5.33
C PHE A 13 0.90 6.17 5.37
N GLY A 14 1.64 6.09 4.26
CA GLY A 14 2.91 5.37 4.18
C GLY A 14 4.10 6.29 4.47
N GLY A 15 4.94 5.88 5.43
CA GLY A 15 6.11 6.60 5.92
C GLY A 15 7.43 6.18 5.27
N ARG A 16 8.50 6.94 5.55
CA ARG A 16 9.87 6.63 5.08
C ARG A 16 10.52 5.46 5.83
N ASN A 17 10.07 5.17 7.03
CA ASN A 17 10.55 4.05 7.87
C ASN A 17 9.80 2.73 7.61
N GLY A 18 9.06 2.63 6.51
CA GLY A 18 8.31 1.43 6.14
C GLY A 18 7.03 1.18 6.92
N THR A 19 6.66 2.10 7.80
CA THR A 19 5.37 2.04 8.50
C THR A 19 4.23 2.54 7.62
N VAL A 20 3.05 1.95 7.79
CA VAL A 20 1.79 2.48 7.25
C VAL A 20 0.83 2.70 8.42
N VAL A 21 0.35 3.93 8.58
CA VAL A 21 -0.69 4.25 9.57
C VAL A 21 -2.02 4.31 8.85
N VAL A 22 -3.01 3.54 9.32
CA VAL A 22 -4.37 3.51 8.80
C VAL A 22 -5.31 4.11 9.84
N HIS A 23 -5.98 5.20 9.47
CA HIS A 23 -6.98 5.88 10.30
C HIS A 23 -8.39 5.55 9.83
N GLU A 24 -9.24 5.11 10.74
CA GLU A 24 -10.68 4.94 10.54
C GLU A 24 -11.43 6.14 11.12
N LEU A 25 -11.95 6.99 10.23
CA LEU A 25 -12.43 8.32 10.59
C LEU A 25 -13.71 8.29 11.45
N ARG A 26 -14.55 7.26 11.30
CA ARG A 26 -15.79 7.13 12.09
C ARG A 26 -15.54 6.72 13.54
N ALA A 27 -14.59 5.82 13.74
CA ALA A 27 -14.31 5.25 15.05
C ALA A 27 -13.20 6.01 15.80
N ALA A 28 -12.58 7.01 15.15
CA ALA A 28 -11.37 7.69 15.64
C ALA A 28 -10.24 6.71 16.02
N LYS A 29 -10.12 5.60 15.28
CA LYS A 29 -9.12 4.55 15.53
C LYS A 29 -7.98 4.66 14.54
N ALA A 30 -6.78 4.35 15.01
CA ALA A 30 -5.59 4.26 14.20
C ALA A 30 -4.94 2.89 14.38
N GLN A 31 -4.42 2.34 13.29
CA GLN A 31 -3.62 1.12 13.29
C GLN A 31 -2.30 1.38 12.59
N THR A 32 -1.19 0.99 13.21
CA THR A 32 0.14 1.08 12.60
C THR A 32 0.57 -0.30 12.10
N LEU A 33 0.99 -0.36 10.84
CA LEU A 33 1.46 -1.56 10.16
C LEU A 33 2.96 -1.41 9.89
N GLN A 34 3.78 -2.36 10.34
CA GLN A 34 5.17 -2.46 9.86
C GLN A 34 5.14 -3.16 8.49
N ALA A 35 4.96 -2.37 7.43
CA ALA A 35 4.68 -2.94 6.11
C ALA A 35 5.92 -3.32 5.32
N HIS A 36 6.97 -2.51 5.46
CA HIS A 36 8.21 -2.61 4.71
C HIS A 36 9.40 -2.29 5.63
N LYS A 37 10.63 -2.65 5.23
CA LYS A 37 11.87 -2.28 5.92
C LYS A 37 12.34 -0.86 5.58
N GLY A 38 12.01 -0.40 4.38
CA GLY A 38 12.35 0.94 3.86
C GLY A 38 11.10 1.73 3.47
N ALA A 39 11.27 2.82 2.72
CA ALA A 39 10.19 3.76 2.43
C ALA A 39 8.98 3.12 1.73
N VAL A 40 7.78 3.45 2.21
CA VAL A 40 6.52 3.06 1.56
C VAL A 40 6.25 4.01 0.40
N THR A 41 6.53 3.53 -0.81
CA THR A 41 6.49 4.31 -2.04
C THR A 41 5.12 4.33 -2.72
N ALA A 42 4.26 3.33 -2.49
CA ALA A 42 2.88 3.35 -2.96
C ALA A 42 1.93 2.65 -1.97
N VAL A 43 0.69 3.15 -1.89
CA VAL A 43 -0.38 2.63 -1.03
C VAL A 43 -1.71 2.78 -1.78
N ALA A 44 -2.58 1.76 -1.74
CA ALA A 44 -3.93 1.85 -2.31
C ALA A 44 -4.91 0.90 -1.61
N PHE A 45 -6.11 1.37 -1.30
CA PHE A 45 -7.22 0.53 -0.85
C PHE A 45 -7.94 -0.10 -2.03
N SER A 46 -8.46 -1.32 -1.84
CA SER A 46 -9.48 -1.87 -2.73
C SER A 46 -10.76 -1.05 -2.62
N GLU A 47 -11.58 -1.06 -3.67
CA GLU A 47 -12.83 -0.29 -3.70
C GLU A 47 -13.82 -0.72 -2.61
N ASP A 48 -13.88 -2.02 -2.32
CA ASP A 48 -14.67 -2.59 -1.22
C ASP A 48 -14.08 -2.29 0.17
N GLY A 49 -12.87 -1.73 0.25
CA GLY A 49 -12.16 -1.37 1.47
C GLY A 49 -11.72 -2.56 2.34
N LYS A 50 -11.88 -3.79 1.86
CA LYS A 50 -11.45 -5.00 2.60
C LYS A 50 -9.95 -5.18 2.56
N PHE A 51 -9.30 -4.69 1.50
CA PHE A 51 -7.88 -4.87 1.26
C PHE A 51 -7.13 -3.55 1.13
N LEU A 52 -5.86 -3.60 1.48
CA LEU A 52 -4.88 -2.54 1.29
C LEU A 52 -3.64 -3.15 0.62
N ALA A 53 -3.14 -2.49 -0.41
CA ALA A 53 -1.88 -2.83 -1.04
C ALA A 53 -0.82 -1.78 -0.67
N THR A 54 0.39 -2.23 -0.35
CA THR A 54 1.53 -1.37 -0.01
C THR A 54 2.75 -1.83 -0.81
N TYR A 55 3.59 -0.90 -1.23
CA TYR A 55 4.78 -1.20 -2.03
C TYR A 55 6.01 -0.43 -1.53
N GLY A 56 7.07 -1.19 -1.25
CA GLY A 56 8.39 -0.69 -0.87
C GLY A 56 9.39 -0.99 -1.98
N ALA A 57 9.80 0.04 -2.71
CA ALA A 57 10.70 -0.12 -3.85
C ALA A 57 12.11 -0.56 -3.45
N GLU A 58 12.61 -0.10 -2.30
CA GLU A 58 13.97 -0.42 -1.82
C GLU A 58 14.14 -1.91 -1.53
N GLU A 59 13.12 -2.51 -0.92
CA GLU A 59 13.08 -3.96 -0.64
C GLU A 59 12.41 -4.77 -1.75
N ALA A 60 12.06 -4.14 -2.88
CA ALA A 60 11.48 -4.79 -4.04
C ALA A 60 10.25 -5.66 -3.69
N LYS A 61 9.34 -5.11 -2.86
CA LYS A 61 8.25 -5.90 -2.27
C LYS A 61 6.90 -5.19 -2.30
N LEU A 62 5.87 -5.95 -2.68
CA LEU A 62 4.47 -5.57 -2.60
C LEU A 62 3.77 -6.43 -1.57
N SER A 63 3.03 -5.83 -0.64
CA SER A 63 2.31 -6.52 0.43
C SER A 63 0.82 -6.22 0.36
N PHE A 64 0.01 -7.24 0.61
CA PHE A 64 -1.45 -7.19 0.68
C PHE A 64 -1.89 -7.40 2.11
N TRP A 65 -2.80 -6.54 2.56
CA TRP A 65 -3.34 -6.53 3.90
C TRP A 65 -4.84 -6.69 3.84
N GLN A 66 -5.40 -7.58 4.65
CA GLN A 66 -6.83 -7.79 4.73
C GLN A 66 -7.37 -7.37 6.09
N THR A 67 -8.52 -6.70 6.09
CA THR A 67 -9.26 -6.40 7.31
C THR A 67 -9.85 -7.69 7.85
N SER A 68 -9.38 -8.12 9.02
CA SER A 68 -9.99 -9.21 9.77
C SER A 68 -10.91 -8.60 10.84
N GLN A 69 -12.19 -8.93 10.74
CA GLN A 69 -13.13 -8.71 11.83
C GLN A 69 -13.07 -9.93 12.75
N THR A 70 -12.99 -9.70 14.05
CA THR A 70 -13.11 -10.77 15.04
C THR A 70 -14.54 -11.30 14.99
N PHE A 71 -14.66 -12.64 15.00
CA PHE A 71 -15.86 -13.42 14.65
C PHE A 71 -17.14 -13.10 15.46
N LEU A 72 -17.06 -12.27 16.49
CA LEU A 72 -18.19 -11.89 17.34
C LEU A 72 -18.48 -10.38 17.38
N GLY A 73 -17.81 -9.57 16.55
CA GLY A 73 -17.99 -8.10 16.56
C GLY A 73 -17.50 -7.40 17.84
N MET A 74 -16.98 -8.17 18.80
CA MET A 74 -16.53 -7.69 20.11
C MET A 74 -15.06 -7.25 20.12
N GLY A 75 -14.30 -7.45 19.04
CA GLY A 75 -12.87 -7.10 18.97
C GLY A 75 -12.54 -6.02 17.94
N GLN A 76 -11.36 -5.44 18.07
CA GLN A 76 -10.86 -4.42 17.14
C GLN A 76 -10.68 -5.02 15.75
N SER A 77 -11.20 -4.34 14.72
CA SER A 77 -10.88 -4.63 13.32
C SER A 77 -9.38 -4.38 13.12
N GLN A 78 -8.65 -5.38 12.62
CA GLN A 78 -7.21 -5.28 12.37
C GLN A 78 -6.88 -5.67 10.94
N LEU A 79 -6.07 -4.86 10.27
CA LEU A 79 -5.40 -5.22 9.03
C LEU A 79 -4.25 -6.18 9.34
N LYS A 80 -4.25 -7.35 8.69
CA LYS A 80 -3.16 -8.32 8.75
C LYS A 80 -2.60 -8.56 7.37
N CYS A 81 -1.27 -8.73 7.27
CA CYS A 81 -0.63 -9.11 6.03
C CYS A 81 -1.09 -10.51 5.64
N VAL A 82 -1.71 -10.63 4.47
CA VAL A 82 -2.20 -11.91 3.94
C VAL A 82 -1.30 -12.49 2.86
N LYS A 83 -0.58 -11.62 2.14
CA LYS A 83 0.36 -12.06 1.12
C LYS A 83 1.39 -10.97 0.83
N SER A 84 2.58 -11.39 0.42
CA SER A 84 3.57 -10.50 -0.18
C SER A 84 4.11 -11.11 -1.46
N HIS A 85 4.47 -10.25 -2.41
CA HIS A 85 5.11 -10.60 -3.66
C HIS A 85 6.43 -9.87 -3.80
N SER A 86 7.41 -10.53 -4.42
CA SER A 86 8.54 -9.83 -5.01
C SER A 86 8.03 -8.94 -6.13
N ALA A 87 8.50 -7.70 -6.17
CA ALA A 87 8.13 -6.68 -7.13
C ALA A 87 9.42 -6.02 -7.66
N PRO A 88 9.37 -5.25 -8.74
CA PRO A 88 10.55 -4.52 -9.21
C PRO A 88 11.10 -3.61 -8.11
N GLY A 89 12.43 -3.47 -8.03
CA GLY A 89 13.09 -2.60 -7.07
C GLY A 89 13.21 -1.14 -7.55
N ILE A 90 13.96 -0.32 -6.81
CA ILE A 90 14.30 1.06 -7.20
C ILE A 90 15.04 1.05 -8.55
N PHE A 91 14.61 1.95 -9.43
CA PHE A 91 15.38 2.40 -10.58
C PHE A 91 15.74 3.87 -10.35
N PRO A 92 17.02 4.23 -10.13
CA PRO A 92 17.39 5.64 -10.08
C PRO A 92 17.12 6.25 -11.46
N VAL A 93 16.09 7.09 -11.56
CA VAL A 93 15.89 7.94 -12.75
C VAL A 93 16.60 9.25 -12.47
N LEU A 94 17.86 9.30 -12.90
CA LEU A 94 18.60 10.56 -12.98
C LEU A 94 18.02 11.36 -14.14
N SER A 95 17.58 12.58 -13.88
CA SER A 95 17.37 13.51 -14.99
C SER A 95 18.72 13.83 -15.65
N PRO A 96 18.74 14.26 -16.92
CA PRO A 96 19.96 14.75 -17.56
C PRO A 96 20.66 15.88 -16.77
N SER A 97 19.90 16.62 -15.95
CA SER A 97 20.39 17.66 -15.03
C SER A 97 20.98 17.14 -13.72
N GLY A 98 21.10 15.82 -13.53
CA GLY A 98 21.61 15.21 -12.29
C GLY A 98 20.63 15.26 -11.10
N THR A 99 19.39 15.68 -11.34
CA THR A 99 18.37 15.76 -10.30
C THR A 99 17.67 14.40 -10.16
N LEU A 100 17.54 13.91 -8.91
CA LEU A 100 16.70 12.75 -8.64
C LEU A 100 15.24 13.12 -8.93
N GLN A 101 14.64 12.48 -9.94
CA GLN A 101 13.21 12.63 -10.17
C GLN A 101 12.43 12.00 -9.01
N PRO A 102 11.34 12.62 -8.53
CA PRO A 102 10.52 12.03 -7.49
C PRO A 102 9.93 10.71 -8.01
N PHE A 103 10.37 9.58 -7.46
CA PHE A 103 9.86 8.26 -7.79
C PHE A 103 8.37 8.18 -7.40
N LYS A 104 7.49 8.12 -8.39
CA LYS A 104 6.03 8.10 -8.20
C LYS A 104 5.42 6.81 -8.70
N ALA A 105 5.70 5.71 -8.00
CA ALA A 105 4.95 4.47 -8.21
C ALA A 105 3.48 4.65 -7.84
N ARG A 106 2.60 3.91 -8.51
CA ARG A 106 1.15 3.91 -8.26
C ARG A 106 0.65 2.48 -8.19
N LEU A 107 -0.27 2.23 -7.27
CA LEU A 107 -1.00 0.97 -7.17
C LEU A 107 -2.44 1.22 -7.61
N VAL A 108 -2.94 0.39 -8.51
CA VAL A 108 -4.33 0.43 -8.98
C VAL A 108 -4.93 -0.96 -8.85
N TRP A 109 -6.01 -1.06 -8.11
CA TRP A 109 -6.80 -2.27 -8.02
C TRP A 109 -7.56 -2.47 -9.33
N ILE A 110 -7.44 -3.66 -9.92
CA ILE A 110 -8.11 -4.04 -11.18
C ILE A 110 -9.15 -5.15 -10.97
N SER A 111 -9.15 -5.77 -9.79
CA SER A 111 -10.16 -6.71 -9.31
C SER A 111 -10.12 -6.73 -7.77
N LEU A 112 -10.99 -7.51 -7.12
CA LEU A 112 -10.97 -7.67 -5.66
C LEU A 112 -9.66 -8.26 -5.12
N LYS A 113 -8.91 -8.98 -5.95
CA LYS A 113 -7.70 -9.71 -5.54
C LYS A 113 -6.51 -9.46 -6.44
N SER A 114 -6.57 -8.44 -7.30
CA SER A 114 -5.50 -8.11 -8.24
C SER A 114 -5.20 -6.62 -8.26
N VAL A 115 -3.91 -6.31 -8.27
CA VAL A 115 -3.38 -4.93 -8.31
C VAL A 115 -2.34 -4.82 -9.42
N THR A 116 -2.41 -3.72 -10.16
CA THR A 116 -1.35 -3.28 -11.06
C THR A 116 -0.47 -2.26 -10.34
N LEU A 117 0.82 -2.55 -10.27
CA LEU A 117 1.88 -1.60 -9.93
C LEU A 117 2.35 -0.91 -11.21
N MET A 118 2.16 0.41 -11.28
CA MET A 118 2.72 1.26 -12.34
C MET A 118 3.97 1.95 -11.82
N LEU A 119 5.06 1.82 -12.58
CA LEU A 119 6.33 2.47 -12.29
C LEU A 119 6.49 3.78 -13.11
N PRO A 120 7.40 4.68 -12.70
CA PRO A 120 7.62 5.95 -13.42
C PRO A 120 8.06 5.80 -14.88
N ASN A 121 8.64 4.67 -15.26
CA ASN A 121 9.04 4.35 -16.63
C ASN A 121 7.90 3.77 -17.49
N SER A 122 6.64 3.94 -17.06
CA SER A 122 5.44 3.39 -17.70
C SER A 122 5.39 1.86 -17.75
N LYS A 123 6.28 1.15 -17.06
CA LYS A 123 6.16 -0.31 -16.91
C LYS A 123 5.09 -0.66 -15.89
N GLU A 124 4.30 -1.67 -16.22
CA GLU A 124 3.21 -2.16 -15.38
C GLU A 124 3.46 -3.61 -14.97
N PHE A 125 3.14 -3.93 -13.72
CA PHE A 125 3.30 -5.26 -13.15
C PHE A 125 2.02 -5.64 -12.41
N ARG A 126 1.45 -6.78 -12.76
CA ARG A 126 0.22 -7.28 -12.15
C ARG A 126 0.52 -8.30 -11.07
N PHE A 127 -0.16 -8.17 -9.94
CA PHE A 127 -0.04 -9.05 -8.78
C PHE A 127 -1.42 -9.52 -8.35
N SER A 128 -1.53 -10.79 -7.93
CA SER A 128 -2.78 -11.39 -7.46
C SER A 128 -2.57 -12.23 -6.20
N PHE A 129 -3.55 -12.25 -5.29
CA PHE A 129 -3.45 -12.96 -4.02
C PHE A 129 -4.61 -13.91 -3.70
#